data_AF-A0A3N2FZ16-F1
#
_entry.id   AF-A0A3N2FZ16-F1
#
_cell.length_a   1.000
_cell.length_b   1.000
_cell.length_c   1.000
_cell.angle_alpha   90.00
_cell.angle_beta   90.00
_cell.angle_gamma   90.00
#
_symmetry.space_group_name_H-M   'P 1'
#
loop_
_entity.id
_entity.type
_entity.pdbx_description
1 polymer ?
#
loop_
_entity_poly.entity_id
_entity_poly.type
_entity_poly.pdbx_seq_one_letter_code
_entity_poly.pdbx_strand_id
1 'polypeptide(L)'
;MTDPAPNGSQKAEKLLKSGVPASAGKATQIKKGQVLNPAGRPKGSLNLSTLIQRMLMDEEFTTLLPDKIEGWKEHTGAPAKAIVKVLMLKAMQGDIKAFDTLAKYGYGTKIELTGEDGGPVKALVEFIDPSGEIPKASE
;
A
#
# COMPACT_ATOMS: atom_id res chain seq x y z
N MET A 1 11.75 55.81 30.10
CA MET A 1 12.44 55.50 28.84
C MET A 1 12.06 54.10 28.45
N THR A 2 11.06 53.95 27.60
CA THR A 2 10.56 52.66 27.11
C THR A 2 11.18 52.41 25.74
N ASP A 3 12.04 51.41 25.64
CA ASP A 3 12.64 51.00 24.38
C ASP A 3 11.55 50.58 23.37
N PRO A 4 11.62 51.04 22.10
CA PRO A 4 10.63 50.67 21.10
C PRO A 4 10.79 49.20 20.70
N ALA A 5 9.65 48.53 20.51
CA ALA A 5 9.59 47.13 20.13
C ALA A 5 10.32 46.87 18.80
N PRO A 6 11.03 45.73 18.67
CA PRO A 6 11.84 45.42 17.50
C PRO A 6 10.96 45.28 16.25
N ASN A 7 11.20 46.13 15.25
CA ASN A 7 10.53 46.05 13.95
C ASN A 7 10.87 44.71 13.27
N GLY A 8 9.95 44.18 12.45
CA GLY A 8 10.05 42.87 11.82
C GLY A 8 11.33 42.58 11.03
N SER A 9 12.13 43.59 10.66
CA SER A 9 13.46 43.44 10.05
C SER A 9 14.46 42.78 11.01
N GLN A 10 14.41 43.09 12.30
CA GLN A 10 15.33 42.56 13.31
C GLN A 10 15.06 41.08 13.60
N LYS A 11 13.81 40.63 13.38
CA LYS A 11 13.41 39.23 13.54
C LYS A 11 13.91 38.35 12.37
N ALA A 12 14.02 38.92 11.17
CA ALA A 12 14.57 38.25 10.00
C ALA A 12 16.09 38.06 10.11
N GLU A 13 16.82 39.08 10.56
CA GLU A 13 18.27 38.98 10.79
C GLU A 13 18.65 37.92 11.82
N LYS A 14 17.84 37.76 12.88
CA LYS A 14 18.11 36.77 13.94
C LYS A 14 18.00 35.32 13.47
N LEU A 15 17.24 35.05 12.39
CA LEU A 15 17.07 33.73 11.79
C LEU A 15 18.15 33.39 10.74
N LEU A 16 18.91 34.38 10.28
CA LEU A 16 19.92 34.25 9.21
C LEU A 16 21.34 33.95 9.73
N LYS A 17 21.48 33.41 10.96
CA LYS A 17 22.79 33.05 11.56
C LYS A 17 23.63 32.03 10.76
N SER A 18 23.11 31.48 9.67
CA SER A 18 23.82 30.60 8.75
C SER A 18 24.09 31.28 7.41
N GLY A 19 25.03 32.23 7.35
CA GLY A 19 25.82 32.60 6.15
C GLY A 19 25.12 32.91 4.82
N VAL A 20 23.79 32.95 4.75
CA VAL A 20 23.02 33.14 3.52
C VAL A 20 22.53 34.58 3.49
N PRO A 21 22.87 35.36 2.45
CA PRO A 21 22.44 36.76 2.37
C PRO A 21 20.91 36.84 2.29
N ALA A 22 20.31 37.84 2.95
CA ALA A 22 18.86 38.07 2.95
C ALA A 22 18.25 38.22 1.54
N SER A 23 19.09 38.48 0.52
CA SER A 23 18.73 38.53 -0.90
C SER A 23 18.58 37.17 -1.57
N ALA A 24 19.02 36.07 -0.96
CA ALA A 24 19.00 34.73 -1.56
C ALA A 24 17.57 34.25 -1.87
N GLY A 25 16.59 34.60 -1.02
CA GLY A 25 15.18 34.28 -1.25
C GLY A 25 14.56 35.04 -2.43
N LYS A 26 15.06 36.25 -2.75
CA LYS A 26 14.63 37.00 -3.96
C LYS A 26 15.33 36.50 -5.22
N ALA A 27 16.59 36.06 -5.12
CA ALA A 27 17.35 35.53 -6.24
C ALA A 27 16.92 34.11 -6.69
N THR A 28 16.23 33.37 -5.83
CA THR A 28 15.71 32.01 -6.10
C THR A 28 14.22 31.99 -6.47
N GLN A 29 13.56 33.14 -6.54
CA GLN A 29 12.17 33.21 -6.96
C GLN A 29 12.02 32.92 -8.46
N ILE A 30 11.30 31.85 -8.76
CA ILE A 30 10.98 31.40 -10.10
C ILE A 30 9.93 32.34 -10.67
N LYS A 31 10.20 32.91 -11.85
CA LYS A 31 9.20 33.74 -12.55
C LYS A 31 8.03 32.88 -13.01
N LYS A 32 6.81 33.41 -12.94
CA LYS A 32 5.61 32.72 -13.44
C LYS A 32 5.81 32.36 -14.92
N GLY A 33 5.79 31.06 -15.23
CA GLY A 33 6.03 30.52 -16.58
C GLY A 33 7.47 30.06 -16.86
N GLN A 34 8.41 30.20 -15.92
CA GLN A 34 9.78 29.73 -16.08
C GLN A 34 9.89 28.26 -15.65
N VAL A 35 10.31 27.40 -16.57
CA VAL A 35 10.58 25.98 -16.29
C VAL A 35 11.95 25.87 -15.60
N LEU A 36 11.98 25.28 -14.40
CA LEU A 36 13.19 25.15 -13.59
C LEU A 36 14.24 24.23 -14.20
N ASN A 37 13.79 23.27 -15.02
CA ASN A 37 14.64 22.31 -15.71
C ASN A 37 14.25 22.22 -17.21
N PRO A 38 14.81 23.10 -18.05
CA PRO A 38 14.57 23.10 -19.50
C PRO A 38 15.02 21.81 -20.19
N ALA A 39 15.99 21.09 -19.62
CA ALA A 39 16.48 19.82 -20.14
C ALA A 39 15.55 18.64 -19.84
N GLY A 40 14.50 18.86 -19.03
CA GLY A 40 13.59 17.81 -18.60
C GLY A 40 14.25 16.78 -17.68
N ARG A 41 13.51 15.72 -17.36
CA ARG A 41 14.02 14.63 -16.53
C ARG A 41 15.22 13.95 -17.24
N PRO A 42 16.35 13.72 -16.56
CA PRO A 42 17.52 13.09 -17.17
C PRO A 42 17.15 11.71 -17.76
N LYS A 43 17.52 11.51 -19.03
CA LYS A 43 17.29 10.25 -19.75
C LYS A 43 17.96 9.09 -19.00
N GLY A 44 17.22 8.01 -18.78
CA GLY A 44 17.70 6.82 -18.05
C GLY A 44 17.39 6.78 -16.56
N SER A 45 16.79 7.83 -16.00
CA SER A 45 16.32 7.80 -14.60
C SER A 45 15.12 6.85 -14.46
N LEU A 46 15.31 5.72 -13.78
CA LEU A 46 14.28 4.70 -13.58
C LEU A 46 13.11 5.27 -12.75
N ASN A 47 11.89 4.93 -13.14
CA ASN A 47 10.73 5.18 -12.30
C ASN A 47 10.74 4.22 -11.11
N LEU A 48 10.21 4.67 -9.97
CA LEU A 48 10.12 3.86 -8.77
C LEU A 48 9.38 2.53 -9.03
N SER A 49 8.32 2.57 -9.84
CA SER A 49 7.59 1.36 -10.27
C SER A 49 8.49 0.38 -11.02
N THR A 50 9.33 0.86 -11.93
CA THR A 50 10.29 0.03 -12.68
C THR A 50 11.35 -0.56 -11.75
N LEU A 51 11.82 0.20 -10.77
CA LEU A 51 12.77 -0.29 -9.78
C LEU A 51 12.15 -1.41 -8.92
N ILE A 52 10.93 -1.21 -8.42
CA ILE A 52 10.20 -2.21 -7.62
C ILE A 52 9.98 -3.48 -8.44
N GLN A 53 9.53 -3.37 -9.69
CA GLN A 53 9.33 -4.53 -10.57
C GLN A 53 10.63 -5.32 -10.77
N ARG A 54 11.75 -4.63 -10.98
CA ARG A 54 13.07 -5.29 -11.12
C ARG A 54 13.45 -6.03 -9.85
N MET A 55 13.32 -5.38 -8.70
CA MET A 55 13.63 -6.02 -7.42
C MET A 55 12.72 -7.23 -7.17
N LEU A 56 11.43 -7.15 -7.43
CA LEU A 56 10.48 -8.25 -7.22
C LEU A 56 10.73 -9.47 -8.12
N MET A 57 11.40 -9.29 -9.25
CA MET A 57 11.77 -10.33 -10.21
C MET A 57 13.21 -10.81 -10.07
N ASP A 58 13.94 -10.31 -9.07
CA ASP A 58 15.34 -10.66 -8.84
C ASP A 58 15.48 -12.15 -8.45
N GLU A 59 16.14 -12.93 -9.30
CA GLU A 59 16.33 -14.37 -9.10
C GLU A 59 17.42 -14.69 -8.07
N GLU A 60 18.33 -13.75 -7.81
CA GLU A 60 19.42 -13.91 -6.84
C GLU A 60 18.98 -13.57 -5.40
N PHE A 61 17.73 -13.14 -5.22
CA PHE A 61 17.21 -12.80 -3.90
C PHE A 61 17.19 -14.03 -2.98
N THR A 62 17.74 -13.85 -1.78
CA THR A 62 17.70 -14.81 -0.69
C THR A 62 17.06 -14.20 0.54
N THR A 63 16.15 -14.96 1.17
CA THR A 63 15.55 -14.58 2.45
C THR A 63 15.14 -15.79 3.26
N LEU A 64 14.93 -15.61 4.56
CA LEU A 64 14.41 -16.65 5.44
C LEU A 64 12.89 -16.48 5.59
N LEU A 65 12.13 -17.49 5.21
CA LEU A 65 10.68 -17.54 5.44
C LEU A 65 10.34 -18.45 6.62
N PRO A 66 9.29 -18.12 7.37
CA PRO A 66 8.78 -19.01 8.40
C PRO A 66 8.15 -20.26 7.75
N ASP A 67 8.56 -21.45 8.21
CA ASP A 67 8.02 -22.74 7.80
C ASP A 67 7.39 -23.42 9.02
N LYS A 68 6.23 -24.07 8.84
CA LYS A 68 5.54 -24.75 9.93
C LYS A 68 6.27 -26.02 10.40
N ILE A 69 7.12 -26.61 9.56
CA ILE A 69 7.85 -27.85 9.84
C ILE A 69 9.24 -27.57 10.39
N GLU A 70 10.01 -26.70 9.72
CA GLU A 70 11.43 -26.46 10.03
C GLU A 70 11.67 -25.13 10.79
N GLY A 71 10.62 -24.34 11.05
CA GLY A 71 10.69 -23.05 11.72
C GLY A 71 11.10 -21.93 10.77
N TRP A 72 12.32 -21.96 10.24
CA TRP A 72 12.82 -20.99 9.26
C TRP A 72 13.54 -21.69 8.12
N LYS A 73 13.08 -21.42 6.89
CA LYS A 73 13.63 -22.00 5.68
C LYS A 73 14.18 -20.92 4.77
N GLU A 74 15.37 -21.15 4.24
CA GLU A 74 15.95 -20.28 3.24
C GLU A 74 15.20 -20.42 1.91
N HIS A 75 14.82 -19.28 1.36
CA HIS A 75 14.18 -19.18 0.07
C HIS A 75 15.04 -18.33 -0.84
N THR A 76 15.51 -18.96 -1.92
CA THR A 76 16.20 -18.31 -3.03
C THR A 76 15.23 -18.12 -4.19
N GLY A 77 15.31 -17.01 -4.90
CA GLY A 77 14.51 -16.69 -6.08
C GLY A 77 13.59 -15.47 -5.89
N ALA A 78 12.87 -15.13 -6.96
CA ALA A 78 12.04 -13.91 -7.06
C ALA A 78 11.29 -13.53 -5.77
N PRO A 79 11.54 -12.34 -5.18
CA PRO A 79 10.87 -11.89 -3.95
C PRO A 79 9.35 -11.90 -4.04
N ALA A 80 8.79 -11.69 -5.23
CA ALA A 80 7.35 -11.77 -5.44
C ALA A 80 6.76 -13.10 -4.94
N LYS A 81 7.46 -14.22 -5.20
CA LYS A 81 7.02 -15.55 -4.74
C LYS A 81 7.08 -15.67 -3.22
N ALA A 82 8.12 -15.13 -2.60
CA ALA A 82 8.26 -15.09 -1.15
C ALA A 82 7.13 -14.26 -0.50
N ILE A 83 6.81 -13.09 -1.04
CA ILE A 83 5.73 -12.22 -0.56
C ILE A 83 4.39 -12.95 -0.61
N VAL A 84 4.08 -13.62 -1.73
CA VAL A 84 2.82 -14.39 -1.86
C VAL A 84 2.76 -15.52 -0.84
N LYS A 85 3.86 -16.26 -0.61
CA LYS A 85 3.92 -17.31 0.42
C LYS A 85 3.65 -16.77 1.82
N VAL A 86 4.29 -15.66 2.20
CA VAL A 86 4.04 -15.01 3.50
C VAL A 86 2.59 -14.56 3.61
N LEU A 87 2.02 -14.02 2.54
CA LEU A 87 0.62 -13.59 2.51
C LEU A 87 -0.33 -14.79 2.73
N MET A 88 -0.05 -15.94 2.12
CA MET A 88 -0.81 -17.17 2.37
C MET A 88 -0.70 -17.63 3.83
N LEU A 89 0.51 -17.65 4.40
CA LEU A 89 0.71 -18.02 5.79
C LEU A 89 -0.06 -17.10 6.76
N LYS A 90 -0.04 -15.79 6.51
CA LYS A 90 -0.82 -14.81 7.28
C LYS A 90 -2.32 -15.03 7.15
N ALA A 91 -2.80 -15.28 5.93
CA ALA A 91 -4.21 -15.58 5.70
C ALA A 91 -4.66 -16.86 6.45
N MET A 92 -3.82 -17.91 6.43
CA MET A 92 -4.07 -19.14 7.20
C MET A 92 -4.08 -18.93 8.72
N GLN A 93 -3.34 -17.94 9.21
CA GLN A 93 -3.35 -17.53 10.62
C GLN A 93 -4.56 -16.64 10.99
N GLY A 94 -5.42 -16.30 10.02
CA GLY A 94 -6.61 -15.49 10.24
C GLY A 94 -6.46 -13.99 9.92
N ASP A 95 -5.37 -13.57 9.26
CA ASP A 95 -5.26 -12.18 8.77
C ASP A 95 -6.23 -11.96 7.59
N ILE A 96 -7.35 -11.31 7.90
CA ILE A 96 -8.41 -11.01 6.93
C ILE A 96 -7.91 -10.14 5.79
N LYS A 97 -6.96 -9.22 6.03
CA LYS A 97 -6.42 -8.36 4.96
C LYS A 97 -5.57 -9.18 3.99
N ALA A 98 -4.81 -10.15 4.51
CA ALA A 98 -4.06 -11.06 3.67
C ALA A 98 -4.98 -11.94 2.81
N PHE A 99 -6.05 -12.46 3.41
CA PHE A 99 -7.08 -13.22 2.70
C PHE A 99 -7.75 -12.38 1.60
N ASP A 100 -8.22 -11.17 1.92
CA ASP A 100 -8.87 -10.26 0.97
C ASP A 100 -7.94 -9.86 -0.18
N THR A 101 -6.66 -9.62 0.12
CA THR A 101 -5.64 -9.35 -0.90
C THR A 101 -5.48 -10.55 -1.84
N LEU A 102 -5.33 -11.76 -1.30
CA LEU A 102 -5.23 -12.97 -2.11
C LEU A 102 -6.48 -13.22 -2.94
N ALA A 103 -7.68 -13.02 -2.37
CA ALA A 103 -8.94 -13.19 -3.07
C ALA A 103 -9.08 -12.22 -4.24
N LYS A 104 -8.82 -10.92 -4.01
CA LYS A 104 -8.90 -9.86 -5.02
C LYS A 104 -7.98 -10.10 -6.22
N TYR A 105 -6.75 -10.51 -5.97
CA TYR A 105 -5.76 -10.70 -7.04
C TYR A 105 -5.78 -12.11 -7.64
N GLY A 106 -6.25 -13.13 -6.89
CA GLY A 106 -6.29 -14.53 -7.33
C GLY A 106 -7.56 -14.92 -8.07
N TYR A 107 -8.72 -14.44 -7.63
CA TYR A 107 -10.03 -14.75 -8.22
C TYR A 107 -10.67 -13.56 -8.92
N GLY A 108 -10.02 -12.39 -8.87
CA GLY A 108 -10.57 -11.14 -9.38
C GLY A 108 -11.53 -10.48 -8.39
N THR A 109 -11.81 -9.19 -8.62
CA THR A 109 -12.70 -8.38 -7.76
C THR A 109 -14.19 -8.66 -7.96
N LYS A 110 -14.54 -9.55 -8.90
CA LYS A 110 -15.91 -9.99 -9.18
C LYS A 110 -16.01 -11.47 -8.89
N ILE A 111 -16.33 -11.81 -7.64
CA ILE A 111 -16.87 -13.14 -7.35
C ILE A 111 -18.31 -13.11 -7.86
N GLU A 112 -18.54 -13.60 -9.08
CA GLU A 112 -19.89 -13.88 -9.55
C GLU A 112 -20.41 -15.07 -8.76
N LEU A 113 -21.17 -14.78 -7.70
CA LEU A 113 -21.96 -15.78 -6.98
C LEU A 113 -23.11 -16.22 -7.88
N THR A 114 -22.80 -17.13 -8.79
CA THR A 114 -23.78 -17.87 -9.58
C THR A 114 -23.97 -19.24 -8.96
N GLY A 115 -25.20 -19.78 -9.01
CA GLY A 115 -25.47 -21.18 -8.67
C GLY A 115 -24.73 -22.11 -9.63
N GLU A 116 -24.70 -23.42 -9.33
CA GLU A 116 -23.95 -24.45 -10.09
C GLU A 116 -24.11 -24.37 -11.63
N ASP A 117 -25.22 -23.81 -12.12
CA ASP A 117 -25.53 -23.67 -13.55
C ASP A 117 -25.52 -22.22 -14.09
N GLY A 118 -24.89 -21.26 -13.42
CA GLY A 118 -24.97 -19.85 -13.81
C GLY A 118 -26.28 -19.14 -13.40
N GLY A 119 -27.18 -19.88 -12.75
CA GLY A 119 -28.47 -19.39 -12.27
C GLY A 119 -28.38 -18.63 -10.94
N PRO A 120 -29.49 -18.05 -10.45
CA PRO A 120 -29.53 -17.39 -9.15
C PRO A 120 -29.20 -18.39 -8.02
N VAL A 121 -28.42 -17.94 -7.03
CA VAL A 121 -28.14 -18.72 -5.82
C VAL A 121 -29.47 -19.03 -5.13
N LYS A 122 -29.79 -20.32 -4.96
CA LYS A 122 -30.94 -20.75 -4.17
C LYS A 122 -30.67 -20.43 -2.71
N ALA A 123 -31.13 -19.27 -2.25
CA ALA A 123 -31.28 -19.01 -0.83
C ALA A 123 -32.36 -19.95 -0.31
N LEU A 124 -31.97 -20.98 0.45
CA LEU A 124 -32.90 -21.70 1.31
C LEU A 124 -33.33 -20.73 2.41
N VAL A 125 -34.41 -19.99 2.15
CA VAL A 125 -35.14 -19.30 3.21
C VAL A 125 -35.94 -20.39 3.92
N GLU A 126 -35.38 -20.94 4.99
CA GLU A 126 -36.21 -21.59 6.00
C GLU A 126 -37.07 -20.48 6.62
N PHE A 127 -38.30 -20.36 6.15
CA PHE A 127 -39.30 -19.58 6.83
C PHE A 127 -39.53 -20.26 8.18
N ILE A 128 -38.90 -19.72 9.22
CA ILE A 128 -39.35 -19.95 10.59
C ILE A 128 -40.77 -19.40 10.62
N ASP A 129 -41.74 -20.32 10.65
CA ASP A 129 -43.14 -20.00 10.78
C ASP A 129 -43.31 -19.14 12.05
N PRO A 130 -43.84 -17.91 11.95
CA PRO A 130 -43.98 -17.02 13.12
C PRO A 130 -44.93 -17.57 14.20
N SER A 131 -45.57 -18.72 13.95
CA SER A 131 -46.41 -19.46 14.88
C SER A 131 -45.64 -20.34 15.88
N GLY A 132 -44.32 -20.54 15.72
CA GLY A 132 -43.50 -21.25 16.70
C GLY A 132 -43.79 -22.74 16.87
N GLU A 133 -44.51 -23.38 15.95
CA GLU A 133 -44.71 -24.83 15.95
C GLU A 133 -43.67 -25.51 15.06
N ILE A 134 -42.72 -26.21 15.69
CA ILE A 134 -41.82 -27.13 15.00
C ILE A 134 -42.68 -28.29 14.48
N PRO A 135 -42.74 -28.55 13.15
CA PRO A 135 -43.41 -29.74 12.65
C PRO A 135 -42.68 -30.97 13.21
N LYS A 136 -43.39 -31.76 14.02
CA LYS A 136 -42.86 -33.06 14.47
C LYS A 136 -42.61 -33.92 13.24
N ALA A 137 -41.37 -34.39 13.09
CA ALA A 137 -41.02 -35.41 12.14
C ALA A 137 -41.95 -36.62 12.34
N SER A 138 -42.69 -36.99 11.30
CA SER A 138 -43.35 -38.28 11.22
C SER A 138 -42.29 -39.36 10.98
N GLU A 139 -42.30 -40.40 11.83
CA GLU A 139 -41.53 -41.64 11.69
C GLU A 139 -41.70 -42.33 10.33
#